data_AF-A0A554G6R5-F1
#
_entry.id   AF-A0A554G6R5-F1
#
_cell.length_a   1.000
_cell.length_b   1.000
_cell.length_c   1.000
_cell.angle_alpha   90.00
_cell.angle_beta   90.00
_cell.angle_gamma   90.00
#
_symmetry.space_group_name_H-M   'P 1'
#
loop_
_entity.id
_entity.type
_entity.pdbx_description
1 polymer ?
#
loop_
_entity_poly.entity_id
_entity_poly.type
_entity_poly.pdbx_seq_one_letter_code
_entity_poly.pdbx_strand_id
1 'polypeptide(L)'
;ECAQPGASIASVALGHSLNANLVHKWIRLKEQKSPALPPTFIPLPMPLAGANSHPASSNICVEIQHLRGTIKVNWPAESAAACATFLRDLLR
;
A
#
# COMPACT_ATOMS: atom_id res chain seq x y z
N GLU A 1 -28.97 -1.59 24.60
CA GLU A 1 -29.32 -0.59 25.63
C GLU A 1 -28.12 0.25 26.02
N CYS A 2 -27.03 -0.31 26.57
CA CYS A 2 -25.85 0.48 26.99
C CYS A 2 -25.06 1.20 25.87
N ALA A 3 -25.20 0.78 24.61
CA ALA A 3 -24.48 1.37 23.46
C ALA A 3 -25.29 2.43 22.70
N GLN A 4 -26.48 2.78 23.19
CA GLN A 4 -27.31 3.83 22.58
C GLN A 4 -26.77 5.22 22.96
N PRO A 5 -26.77 6.20 22.03
CA PRO A 5 -26.32 7.55 22.34
C PRO A 5 -27.19 8.17 23.46
N GLY A 6 -26.54 8.69 24.50
CA GLY A 6 -27.21 9.25 25.68
C GLY A 6 -27.64 8.23 26.75
N ALA A 7 -27.38 6.93 26.56
CA ALA A 7 -27.67 5.93 27.58
C ALA A 7 -26.68 6.01 28.75
N SER A 8 -27.20 6.17 29.97
CA SER A 8 -26.41 6.07 31.19
C SER A 8 -26.20 4.60 31.58
N ILE A 9 -24.95 4.16 31.58
CA ILE A 9 -24.56 2.78 31.93
C ILE A 9 -25.05 2.42 33.35
N ALA A 10 -24.97 3.37 34.29
CA ALA A 10 -25.44 3.18 35.65
C ALA A 10 -26.96 3.00 35.71
N SER A 11 -27.72 3.79 34.96
CA SER A 11 -29.18 3.68 34.90
C SER A 11 -29.63 2.36 34.27
N VAL A 12 -28.95 1.90 33.21
CA VAL A 12 -29.22 0.59 32.59
C VAL A 12 -28.86 -0.55 33.56
N ALA A 13 -27.74 -0.46 34.27
CA ALA A 13 -27.36 -1.46 35.26
C ALA A 13 -28.38 -1.55 36.41
N LEU A 14 -28.85 -0.41 36.92
CA LEU A 14 -29.89 -0.36 37.96
C LEU A 14 -31.22 -0.96 37.48
N GLY A 15 -31.65 -0.66 36.25
CA GLY A 15 -32.88 -1.24 35.68
C GLY A 15 -32.84 -2.76 35.57
N HIS A 16 -31.65 -3.34 35.46
CA HIS A 16 -31.43 -4.79 35.39
C HIS A 16 -30.93 -5.40 36.71
N SER A 17 -30.90 -4.64 37.81
CA SER A 17 -30.33 -5.07 39.12
C SER A 17 -28.89 -5.60 39.00
N LEU A 18 -28.10 -5.03 38.10
CA LEU A 18 -26.70 -5.38 37.84
C LEU A 18 -25.75 -4.33 38.43
N ASN A 19 -24.52 -4.76 38.73
CA ASN A 19 -23.45 -3.85 39.12
C ASN A 19 -22.92 -3.10 37.89
N ALA A 20 -22.88 -1.77 37.92
CA ALA A 20 -22.37 -0.95 36.82
C ALA A 20 -20.92 -1.31 36.41
N ASN A 21 -20.07 -1.71 37.37
CA ASN A 21 -18.70 -2.15 37.10
C ASN A 21 -18.64 -3.40 36.22
N LEU A 22 -19.62 -4.29 36.36
CA LEU A 22 -19.72 -5.51 35.55
C LEU A 22 -20.05 -5.16 34.09
N VAL A 23 -20.99 -4.23 33.90
CA VAL A 23 -21.37 -3.72 32.58
C VAL A 23 -20.18 -3.03 31.89
N HIS A 24 -19.42 -2.21 32.62
CA HIS A 24 -18.19 -1.60 32.10
C HIS A 24 -17.13 -2.63 31.68
N LYS A 25 -16.93 -3.69 32.48
CA LYS A 25 -15.99 -4.77 32.13
C LYS A 25 -16.42 -5.48 30.84
N TRP A 26 -17.71 -5.76 30.67
CA TRP A 26 -18.24 -6.40 29.47
C TRP A 26 -18.13 -5.53 28.23
N ILE A 27 -18.39 -4.22 28.33
CA ILE A 27 -18.20 -3.28 27.21
C ILE A 27 -16.76 -3.30 26.74
N ARG A 28 -15.78 -3.17 27.65
CA ARG A 28 -14.36 -3.24 27.31
C ARG A 28 -13.96 -4.57 26.68
N LEU A 29 -14.47 -5.69 27.20
CA LEU A 29 -14.18 -7.02 26.66
C LEU A 29 -14.73 -7.17 25.23
N LYS A 30 -15.92 -6.63 24.96
CA LYS A 30 -16.51 -6.61 23.62
C LYS A 30 -15.69 -5.77 22.65
N GLU A 31 -15.22 -4.60 23.07
CA GLU A 31 -14.35 -3.73 22.25
C GLU A 31 -13.01 -4.41 21.93
N GLN A 32 -12.41 -5.11 22.90
CA GLN A 32 -11.15 -5.84 22.70
C GLN A 32 -11.32 -7.09 21.81
N LYS A 33 -12.50 -7.73 21.85
CA LYS A 33 -12.81 -8.90 21.02
C LYS A 33 -13.24 -8.52 19.60
N SER A 34 -13.65 -7.27 19.38
CA SER A 34 -13.77 -6.73 18.04
C SER A 34 -12.37 -6.71 17.42
N PRO A 35 -12.15 -7.27 16.22
CA PRO A 35 -10.90 -7.03 15.52
C PRO A 35 -10.76 -5.50 15.44
N ALA A 36 -9.69 -4.97 16.01
CA ALA A 36 -9.33 -3.57 15.82
C ALA A 36 -9.33 -3.37 14.29
N LEU A 37 -10.18 -2.47 13.80
CA LEU A 37 -10.15 -2.09 12.39
C LEU A 37 -8.69 -1.78 12.08
N PRO A 38 -8.08 -2.45 11.08
CA PRO A 38 -6.69 -2.17 10.75
C PRO A 38 -6.58 -0.68 10.45
N PRO A 39 -5.46 -0.03 10.84
CA PRO A 39 -5.26 1.37 10.53
C PRO A 39 -5.56 1.61 9.05
N THR A 40 -6.35 2.65 8.76
CA THR A 40 -6.76 3.01 7.39
C THR A 40 -5.56 3.27 6.47
N PHE A 41 -4.38 3.46 7.06
CA PHE A 41 -3.11 3.61 6.38
C PHE A 41 -2.26 2.34 6.52
N ILE A 42 -2.10 1.61 5.43
CA ILE A 42 -1.14 0.52 5.30
C ILE A 42 0.08 1.10 4.58
N PRO A 43 1.20 1.33 5.28
CA PRO A 43 2.41 1.81 4.62
C PRO A 43 2.92 0.73 3.67
N LEU A 44 2.92 1.03 2.38
CA LEU A 44 3.57 0.19 1.38
C LEU A 44 5.08 0.41 1.48
N PRO A 45 5.90 -0.65 1.54
CA PRO A 45 7.35 -0.51 1.50
C PRO A 45 7.76 0.12 0.17
N MET A 46 8.18 1.38 0.20
CA MET A 46 8.90 1.99 -0.91
C MET A 46 10.33 1.42 -0.89
N PRO A 47 10.86 0.95 -2.03
CA PRO A 47 12.27 0.64 -2.12
C PRO A 47 13.06 1.90 -1.75
N LEU A 48 13.72 1.87 -0.59
CA LEU A 48 14.78 2.81 -0.27
C LEU A 48 15.80 2.68 -1.39
N ALA A 49 15.89 3.70 -2.26
CA ALA A 49 17.01 3.85 -3.16
C ALA A 49 18.26 3.99 -2.28
N GLY A 50 18.87 2.84 -1.99
CA GLY A 50 20.02 2.73 -1.12
C GLY A 50 21.12 3.65 -1.62
N ALA A 51 21.71 4.38 -0.69
CA ALA A 51 22.95 5.09 -0.85
C ALA A 51 23.99 4.15 -1.48
N ASN A 52 24.16 4.25 -2.80
CA ASN A 52 25.28 3.72 -3.55
C ASN A 52 25.52 4.68 -4.71
N SER A 53 26.57 5.46 -4.56
CA SER A 53 27.15 6.38 -5.52
C SER A 53 27.65 5.64 -6.77
N HIS A 54 26.72 5.25 -7.64
CA HIS A 54 27.00 4.97 -9.05
C HIS A 54 26.30 6.06 -9.86
N PRO A 55 26.95 6.70 -10.86
CA PRO A 55 26.19 7.49 -11.82
C PRO A 55 25.15 6.53 -12.40
N ALA A 56 23.87 6.86 -12.23
CA ALA A 56 22.80 6.12 -12.86
C ALA A 56 23.10 6.17 -14.36
N SER A 57 23.70 5.09 -14.89
CA SER A 57 23.92 4.94 -16.32
C SER A 57 22.53 4.88 -16.90
N SER A 58 22.08 6.03 -17.40
CA SER A 58 20.78 6.14 -18.04
C SER A 58 20.86 5.21 -19.24
N ASN A 59 20.05 4.17 -19.24
CA ASN A 59 19.98 3.24 -20.36
C ASN A 59 18.72 3.54 -21.16
N ILE A 60 18.86 3.55 -22.48
CA ILE A 60 17.76 3.66 -23.42
C ILE A 60 17.27 2.23 -23.68
N CYS A 61 16.04 1.93 -23.27
CA CYS A 61 15.40 0.65 -23.55
C CYS A 61 14.39 0.83 -24.67
N VAL A 62 14.59 0.11 -25.79
CA VAL A 62 13.65 0.07 -26.90
C VAL A 62 12.98 -1.29 -26.91
N GLU A 63 11.65 -1.30 -26.85
CA GLU A 63 10.84 -2.49 -26.92
C GLU A 63 10.11 -2.54 -28.27
N ILE A 64 10.43 -3.55 -29.06
CA ILE A 64 9.86 -3.75 -30.40
C ILE A 64 8.96 -4.97 -30.35
N GLN A 65 7.66 -4.73 -30.52
CA GLN A 65 6.68 -5.81 -30.56
C GLN A 65 6.71 -6.48 -31.94
N HIS A 66 7.07 -7.77 -31.99
CA HIS A 66 7.06 -8.57 -33.20
C HIS A 66 5.98 -9.67 -33.12
N LEU A 67 5.52 -10.18 -34.26
CA LEU A 67 4.45 -11.19 -34.38
C LEU A 67 4.76 -12.51 -33.65
N ARG A 68 6.05 -12.79 -33.39
CA ARG A 68 6.54 -14.00 -32.71
C ARG A 68 7.09 -13.73 -31.30
N GLY A 69 7.01 -12.50 -30.80
CA GLY A 69 7.52 -12.14 -29.47
C GLY A 69 8.00 -10.71 -29.38
N THR A 70 8.40 -10.29 -28.19
CA THR A 70 8.85 -8.92 -27.92
C THR A 70 10.37 -8.86 -27.84
N ILE A 71 10.99 -8.02 -28.66
CA ILE A 71 12.44 -7.81 -28.66
C ILE A 71 12.74 -6.59 -27.81
N LYS A 72 13.55 -6.77 -26.77
CA LYS A 72 14.05 -5.67 -25.92
C LYS A 72 15.51 -5.40 -26.24
N VAL A 73 15.80 -4.16 -26.60
CA VAL A 73 17.16 -3.68 -26.87
C VAL A 73 17.51 -2.65 -25.81
N ASN A 74 18.61 -2.88 -25.09
CA ASN A 74 19.10 -1.97 -24.06
C ASN A 74 20.41 -1.32 -24.51
N TRP A 75 20.45 0.01 -24.52
CA TRP A 75 21.59 0.79 -24.98
C TRP A 75 22.06 1.76 -23.89
N PRO A 76 23.37 1.95 -23.67
CA PRO A 76 23.83 3.03 -22.81
C PRO A 76 23.48 4.40 -23.42
N ALA A 77 23.04 5.36 -22.60
CA ALA A 77 22.69 6.72 -23.08
C ALA A 77 23.85 7.42 -23.79
N GLU A 78 25.08 7.10 -23.45
CA GLU A 78 26.30 7.59 -24.12
C GLU A 78 26.31 7.27 -25.62
N SER A 79 25.64 6.19 -26.02
CA SER A 79 25.54 5.74 -27.41
C SER A 79 24.15 5.99 -28.02
N ALA A 80 23.46 7.06 -27.60
CA ALA A 80 22.16 7.47 -28.13
C ALA A 80 22.14 7.66 -29.66
N ALA A 81 23.25 8.13 -30.25
CA ALA A 81 23.38 8.30 -31.69
C ALA A 81 23.28 6.96 -32.45
N ALA A 82 23.87 5.90 -31.90
CA ALA A 82 23.78 4.55 -32.47
C ALA A 82 22.35 4.00 -32.36
N CYS A 83 21.67 4.24 -31.22
CA CYS A 83 20.26 3.90 -31.04
C CYS A 83 19.37 4.60 -32.09
N ALA A 84 19.59 5.90 -32.34
CA ALA A 84 18.83 6.65 -33.34
C ALA A 84 19.05 6.12 -34.76
N THR A 85 20.26 5.68 -35.12
CA THR A 85 20.53 5.06 -36.43
C THR A 85 19.82 3.72 -36.56
N PHE A 86 19.90 2.85 -35.55
CA PHE A 86 19.19 1.58 -35.53
C PHE A 86 17.67 1.76 -35.69
N LEU A 87 17.07 2.72 -34.97
CA LEU A 87 15.64 3.02 -35.08
C LEU A 87 15.25 3.52 -36.48
N ARG A 88 16.10 4.34 -37.13
CA ARG A 88 15.85 4.81 -38.50
C ARG A 88 15.87 3.66 -39.50
N ASP A 89 16.82 2.74 -39.38
CA ASP A 89 16.92 1.58 -40.28
C ASP A 89 15.75 0.61 -40.06
N LEU A 90 15.28 0.47 -38.81
CA LEU A 90 14.13 -0.39 -38.48
C LEU A 90 12.79 0.16 -38.99
N LEU A 91 12.65 1.49 -39.08
CA LEU A 91 11.43 2.17 -39.53
C LEU A 91 11.39 2.45 -41.05
N ARG A 92 12.44 2.09 -41.79
CA ARG A 92 12.51 2.27 -43.24
C ARG A 92 11.96 1.07 -43.99
#